data_AF-A0A166EMW2-F1
#
_entry.id   AF-A0A166EMW2-F1
#
_cell.length_a   1.000
_cell.length_b   1.000
_cell.length_c   1.000
_cell.angle_alpha   90.00
_cell.angle_beta   90.00
_cell.angle_gamma   90.00
#
_symmetry.space_group_name_H-M   'P 1'
#
loop_
_entity.id
_entity.type
_entity.pdbx_description
1 polymer ?
#
loop_
_entity_poly.entity_id
_entity_poly.type
_entity_poly.pdbx_seq_one_letter_code
_entity_poly.pdbx_strand_id
1 'polypeptide(L)'
;MSYQVRVDGDLSEPFQSTIGVLIGDTASPTLWNLFLADFVLTPHPDDFFLGGVRVNFMLQADDSAMSTGSTAGIQQHVSTFMVNCARDGLRPCGVKTLAFALGKLLSPLPPLYMGDTRLKYTETYDYIGFKLRSTHKNMFADHFKAKASKARRVANTMFALKVFVGCVPPWEGRIILGARVEPHLIHGCDVVPDVDSCSDALYAVHHYALRRLLGLNPRSMLAPLFTELNVIPIRYRRITLCLRYLDYALHLPPTHLVYAALCDSLALYSAGHSCWIGDIAYALAHLDVPVMLPAPRDLFREGSIKRLIASVDSAMKTWLKNTVQESPRLTIMKDRFEPMRQGPARRVLMHFRDYLRVTNVKHRLALTRIICGDSRFAIEIMGWRTRYREPVDMHLRLCRFCKSCLETPQHALFQCRGNRDLIGRRAGFWALVQPVSDIRPPQAPTTALEVFQALLTNSATVSLLAEYTYVVVTLYDEYQPFWPPTI
;
A
#
# COMPACT_ATOMS: atom_id res chain seq x y z
N MET A 1 34.30 20.38 -27.92
CA MET A 1 32.86 20.65 -28.14
C MET A 1 32.56 22.02 -27.53
N SER A 2 31.89 22.92 -28.25
CA SER A 2 31.48 24.23 -27.72
C SER A 2 30.02 24.16 -27.29
N TYR A 3 29.71 24.70 -26.12
CA TYR A 3 28.40 24.65 -25.50
C TYR A 3 27.83 26.06 -25.37
N GLN A 4 26.50 26.14 -25.44
CA GLN A 4 25.71 27.30 -25.04
C GLN A 4 24.53 26.80 -24.22
N VAL A 5 24.20 27.50 -23.14
CA VAL A 5 23.08 27.13 -22.27
C VAL A 5 22.02 28.21 -22.36
N ARG A 6 20.75 27.81 -22.49
CA ARG A 6 19.62 28.73 -22.45
C ARG A 6 18.95 28.68 -21.08
N VAL A 7 18.78 29.82 -20.44
CA VAL A 7 18.06 29.98 -19.17
C VAL A 7 17.07 31.12 -19.32
N ASP A 8 15.78 30.88 -19.01
CA ASP A 8 14.70 31.88 -19.09
C ASP A 8 14.58 32.63 -20.43
N GLY A 9 15.00 31.98 -21.52
CA GLY A 9 14.95 32.55 -22.88
C GLY A 9 16.30 33.09 -23.37
N ASP A 10 17.19 33.47 -22.45
CA ASP A 10 18.50 34.04 -22.75
C ASP A 10 19.55 32.97 -22.97
N LEU A 11 20.44 33.20 -23.95
CA LEU A 11 21.50 32.28 -24.33
C LEU A 11 22.83 32.75 -23.75
N SER A 12 23.60 31.85 -23.15
CA SER A 12 24.96 32.16 -22.71
C SER A 12 25.89 32.42 -23.90
N GLU A 13 26.99 33.13 -23.64
CA GLU A 13 28.15 33.09 -24.53
C GLU A 13 28.61 31.64 -24.75
N PRO A 14 29.16 31.31 -25.94
CA PRO A 14 29.79 30.02 -26.18
C PRO A 14 30.94 29.78 -25.20
N PHE A 15 30.96 28.61 -24.58
CA PHE A 15 32.07 28.16 -23.76
C PHE A 15 32.51 26.76 -24.17
N GLN A 16 33.65 26.31 -23.66
CA GLN A 16 34.13 24.94 -23.83
C GLN A 16 34.19 24.26 -22.46
N SER A 17 33.70 23.03 -22.39
CA SER A 17 33.99 22.15 -21.27
C SER A 17 35.00 21.09 -21.74
N THR A 18 36.15 21.05 -21.08
CA THR A 18 37.23 20.11 -21.37
C THR A 18 37.20 18.89 -20.44
N ILE A 19 36.42 18.93 -19.36
CA ILE A 19 36.31 17.88 -18.35
C ILE A 19 34.83 17.66 -18.02
N GLY A 20 34.40 16.40 -18.01
CA GLY A 20 33.05 15.98 -17.65
C GLY A 20 32.11 15.76 -18.84
N VAL A 21 31.02 15.04 -18.57
CA VAL A 21 29.94 14.77 -19.53
C VAL A 21 28.75 15.71 -19.28
N LEU A 22 27.95 15.98 -20.32
CA LEU A 22 26.85 16.94 -20.23
C LEU A 22 25.68 16.37 -19.40
N ILE A 23 25.32 17.02 -18.30
CA ILE A 23 24.16 16.63 -17.50
C ILE A 23 22.88 16.91 -18.30
N GLY A 24 22.01 15.90 -18.40
CA GLY A 24 20.78 15.96 -19.20
C GLY A 24 20.92 15.40 -20.62
N ASP A 25 22.15 15.13 -21.08
CA ASP A 25 22.38 14.38 -22.31
C ASP A 25 22.09 12.89 -22.10
N THR A 26 21.43 12.26 -23.09
CA THR A 26 20.98 10.87 -23.00
C THR A 26 22.12 9.85 -23.04
N ALA A 27 23.29 10.20 -23.61
CA ALA A 27 24.45 9.31 -23.70
C ALA A 27 25.37 9.41 -22.47
N SER A 28 25.35 10.54 -21.76
CA SER A 28 26.19 10.78 -20.58
C SER A 28 26.19 9.66 -19.53
N PRO A 29 25.05 9.03 -19.16
CA PRO A 29 25.06 7.91 -18.20
C PRO A 29 25.84 6.69 -18.70
N THR A 30 25.73 6.36 -19.99
CA THR A 30 26.47 5.24 -20.59
C THR A 30 27.96 5.55 -20.66
N LEU A 31 28.32 6.77 -21.05
CA LEU A 31 29.73 7.21 -21.08
C LEU A 31 30.35 7.15 -19.68
N TRP A 32 29.60 7.54 -18.64
CA TRP A 32 30.04 7.40 -17.26
C TRP A 32 30.28 5.94 -16.85
N ASN A 33 29.36 5.04 -17.21
CA ASN A 33 29.53 3.61 -16.92
C ASN A 33 30.73 3.01 -17.66
N LEU A 34 30.98 3.40 -18.91
CA LEU A 34 32.15 2.96 -19.68
C LEU A 34 33.45 3.50 -19.06
N PHE A 35 33.43 4.76 -18.62
CA PHE A 35 34.58 5.37 -17.94
C PHE A 35 34.94 4.66 -16.64
N LEU A 36 33.94 4.18 -15.88
CA LEU A 36 34.16 3.40 -14.66
C LEU A 36 34.25 1.88 -14.89
N ALA A 37 34.18 1.38 -16.13
CA ALA A 37 34.10 -0.06 -16.38
C ALA A 37 35.35 -0.82 -15.89
N ASP A 38 36.51 -0.17 -15.92
CA ASP A 38 37.81 -0.73 -15.54
C ASP A 38 38.17 -0.45 -14.06
N PHE A 39 37.22 0.03 -13.25
CA PHE A 39 37.42 0.21 -11.81
C PHE A 39 37.41 -1.15 -11.10
N VAL A 40 38.60 -1.67 -10.85
CA VAL A 40 38.79 -2.95 -10.14
C VAL A 40 39.46 -2.69 -8.80
N LEU A 41 38.90 -3.26 -7.73
CA LEU A 41 39.53 -3.26 -6.41
C LEU A 41 40.43 -4.49 -6.24
N THR A 42 41.53 -4.30 -5.52
CA THR A 42 42.46 -5.38 -5.21
C THR A 42 41.74 -6.46 -4.38
N PRO A 43 41.79 -7.73 -4.78
CA PRO A 43 41.29 -8.84 -3.98
C PRO A 43 41.81 -8.83 -2.53
N HIS A 44 40.95 -9.12 -1.57
CA HIS A 44 41.33 -9.39 -0.19
C HIS A 44 40.78 -10.74 0.30
N PRO A 45 41.50 -11.49 1.17
CA PRO A 45 41.03 -12.77 1.69
C PRO A 45 39.70 -12.70 2.46
N ASP A 46 39.43 -11.56 3.12
CA ASP A 46 38.21 -11.35 3.89
C ASP A 46 37.04 -10.79 3.06
N ASP A 47 37.15 -10.76 1.73
CA ASP A 47 36.07 -10.30 0.87
C ASP A 47 34.85 -11.22 0.93
N PHE A 48 33.66 -10.61 0.82
CA PHE A 48 32.43 -11.37 0.75
C PHE A 48 32.28 -12.01 -0.63
N PHE A 49 31.69 -13.20 -0.65
CA PHE A 49 31.33 -13.91 -1.86
C PHE A 49 29.84 -14.16 -1.87
N LEU A 50 29.22 -14.03 -3.04
CA LEU A 50 27.86 -14.43 -3.31
C LEU A 50 27.89 -15.49 -4.41
N GLY A 51 27.42 -16.72 -4.14
CA GLY A 51 27.42 -17.81 -5.11
C GLY A 51 28.78 -18.03 -5.80
N GLY A 52 29.88 -17.85 -5.06
CA GLY A 52 31.25 -17.94 -5.57
C GLY A 52 31.79 -16.68 -6.27
N VAL A 53 30.97 -15.65 -6.47
CA VAL A 53 31.38 -14.36 -7.05
C VAL A 53 31.78 -13.39 -5.94
N ARG A 54 32.98 -12.82 -6.02
CA ARG A 54 33.45 -11.81 -5.06
C ARG A 54 32.64 -10.52 -5.19
N VAL A 55 32.14 -10.00 -4.07
CA VAL A 55 31.40 -8.74 -4.00
C VAL A 55 32.09 -7.80 -3.01
N ASN A 56 33.15 -7.15 -3.47
CA ASN A 56 33.91 -6.16 -2.70
C ASN A 56 33.63 -4.72 -3.13
N PHE A 57 32.95 -4.53 -4.27
CA PHE A 57 32.65 -3.22 -4.84
C PHE A 57 31.32 -3.20 -5.58
N MET A 58 30.48 -2.23 -5.27
CA MET A 58 29.19 -1.99 -5.91
C MET A 58 29.10 -0.52 -6.33
N LEU A 59 28.69 -0.28 -7.58
CA LEU A 59 28.58 1.06 -8.15
C LEU A 59 27.18 1.28 -8.72
N GLN A 60 26.63 2.46 -8.42
CA GLN A 60 25.50 3.02 -9.15
C GLN A 60 25.75 4.51 -9.39
N ALA A 61 26.04 4.87 -10.65
CA ALA A 61 26.53 6.20 -10.99
C ALA A 61 27.77 6.57 -10.15
N ASP A 62 27.74 7.66 -9.37
CA ASP A 62 28.80 8.08 -8.46
C ASP A 62 28.67 7.48 -7.04
N ASP A 63 27.53 6.87 -6.71
CA ASP A 63 27.33 6.18 -5.43
C ASP A 63 28.05 4.83 -5.44
N SER A 64 29.13 4.75 -4.67
CA SER A 64 29.92 3.53 -4.49
C SER A 64 29.73 2.94 -3.09
N ALA A 65 29.68 1.61 -2.98
CA ALA A 65 29.77 0.89 -1.73
C ALA A 65 30.85 -0.20 -1.81
N MET A 66 31.60 -0.33 -0.72
CA MET A 66 32.66 -1.33 -0.54
C MET A 66 32.39 -2.11 0.74
N SER A 67 32.66 -3.40 0.74
CA SER A 67 32.41 -4.27 1.89
C SER A 67 33.44 -5.39 1.98
N THR A 68 33.78 -5.77 3.21
CA THR A 68 34.66 -6.88 3.54
C THR A 68 34.46 -7.26 5.02
N GLY A 69 34.96 -8.43 5.43
CA GLY A 69 34.86 -8.95 6.79
C GLY A 69 35.84 -8.34 7.79
N SER A 70 36.81 -7.52 7.35
CA SER A 70 37.84 -6.97 8.23
C SER A 70 38.19 -5.50 7.99
N THR A 71 38.73 -4.87 9.03
CA THR A 71 39.23 -3.48 8.96
C THR A 71 40.38 -3.32 7.98
N ALA A 72 41.29 -4.30 7.93
CA ALA A 72 42.43 -4.28 7.01
C ALA A 72 41.95 -4.33 5.56
N GLY A 73 41.01 -5.23 5.25
CA GLY A 73 40.43 -5.34 3.92
C GLY A 73 39.72 -4.05 3.49
N ILE A 74 38.92 -3.42 4.35
CA ILE A 74 38.15 -2.23 3.95
C ILE A 74 39.08 -1.03 3.75
N GLN A 75 40.14 -0.93 4.56
CA GLN A 75 41.16 0.10 4.38
C GLN A 75 41.93 -0.11 3.06
N GLN A 76 42.26 -1.36 2.69
CA GLN A 76 42.87 -1.66 1.39
C GLN A 76 41.96 -1.31 0.21
N HIS A 77 40.67 -1.60 0.31
CA HIS A 77 39.67 -1.24 -0.70
C HIS A 77 39.58 0.27 -0.88
N VAL A 78 39.47 1.02 0.21
CA VAL A 78 39.45 2.50 0.18
C VAL A 78 40.75 3.05 -0.43
N SER A 79 41.91 2.49 -0.06
CA SER A 79 43.20 2.92 -0.62
C SER A 79 43.30 2.61 -2.12
N THR A 80 42.86 1.43 -2.57
CA THR A 80 42.86 1.07 -4.00
C THR A 80 41.89 1.95 -4.78
N PHE A 81 40.71 2.22 -4.22
CA PHE A 81 39.74 3.14 -4.80
C PHE A 81 40.33 4.55 -4.99
N MET A 82 41.05 5.07 -4.00
CA MET A 82 41.73 6.37 -4.11
C MET A 82 42.79 6.38 -5.22
N VAL A 83 43.56 5.30 -5.38
CA VAL A 83 44.54 5.17 -6.46
C VAL A 83 43.87 5.17 -7.83
N ASN A 84 42.79 4.39 -8.00
CA ASN A 84 42.02 4.36 -9.23
C ASN A 84 41.41 5.74 -9.53
N CYS A 85 40.84 6.42 -8.52
CA CYS A 85 40.32 7.76 -8.70
C CYS A 85 41.40 8.76 -9.12
N ALA A 86 42.57 8.73 -8.48
CA ALA A 86 43.68 9.62 -8.84
C ALA A 86 44.17 9.38 -10.26
N ARG A 87 44.29 8.10 -10.67
CA ARG A 87 44.64 7.70 -12.04
C ARG A 87 43.67 8.28 -13.06
N ASP A 88 42.37 8.22 -12.76
CA ASP A 88 41.30 8.59 -13.69
C ASP A 88 40.87 10.06 -13.53
N GLY A 89 41.57 10.86 -12.71
CA GLY A 89 41.26 12.27 -12.49
C GLY A 89 39.97 12.54 -11.70
N LEU A 90 39.48 11.54 -10.95
CA LEU A 90 38.34 11.65 -10.06
C LEU A 90 38.75 12.12 -8.67
N ARG A 91 37.87 12.87 -8.01
CA ARG A 91 38.07 13.34 -6.63
C ARG A 91 36.99 12.81 -5.68
N PRO A 92 37.28 11.77 -4.89
CA PRO A 92 36.37 11.27 -3.87
C PRO A 92 36.08 12.32 -2.80
N CYS A 93 34.85 12.30 -2.28
CA CYS A 93 34.44 13.17 -1.19
C CYS A 93 34.52 12.45 0.16
N GLY A 94 35.66 12.55 0.85
CA GLY A 94 35.84 11.95 2.17
C GLY A 94 34.83 12.43 3.22
N VAL A 95 34.31 13.65 3.10
CA VAL A 95 33.30 14.22 4.01
C VAL A 95 31.92 13.57 3.83
N LYS A 96 31.57 13.18 2.60
CA LYS A 96 30.31 12.46 2.31
C LYS A 96 30.44 10.95 2.49
N THR A 97 31.66 10.43 2.45
CA THR A 97 31.94 9.01 2.64
C THR A 97 31.83 8.64 4.11
N LEU A 98 31.04 7.62 4.42
CA LEU A 98 30.80 7.17 5.79
C LEU A 98 31.21 5.70 5.95
N ALA A 99 31.66 5.35 7.15
CA ALA A 99 31.89 3.96 7.53
C ALA A 99 30.62 3.38 8.17
N PHE A 100 30.15 2.25 7.67
CA PHE A 100 28.95 1.57 8.15
C PHE A 100 29.30 0.14 8.54
N ALA A 101 29.21 -0.18 9.84
CA ALA A 101 29.56 -1.49 10.37
C ALA A 101 28.30 -2.31 10.66
N LEU A 102 28.29 -3.57 10.24
CA LEU A 102 27.21 -4.54 10.48
C LEU A 102 27.68 -5.64 11.43
N GLY A 103 26.77 -6.14 12.27
CA GLY A 103 27.05 -7.22 13.21
C GLY A 103 27.65 -6.76 14.54
N LYS A 104 28.42 -7.64 15.18
CA LYS A 104 29.04 -7.35 16.49
C LYS A 104 30.13 -6.29 16.32
N LEU A 105 29.90 -5.12 16.93
CA LEU A 105 30.83 -4.00 16.86
C LEU A 105 32.07 -4.24 17.75
N LEU A 106 33.24 -3.85 17.22
CA LEU A 106 34.48 -3.76 18.00
C LEU A 106 34.43 -2.54 18.93
N SER A 107 35.08 -2.64 20.09
CA SER A 107 35.25 -1.52 21.02
C SER A 107 36.72 -1.42 21.44
N PRO A 108 37.43 -0.32 21.09
CA PRO A 108 36.98 0.78 20.24
C PRO A 108 36.85 0.37 18.76
N LEU A 109 36.04 1.11 17.98
CA LEU A 109 36.02 0.95 16.53
C LEU A 109 37.36 1.41 15.94
N PRO A 110 37.97 0.62 15.05
CA PRO A 110 39.24 0.97 14.45
C PRO A 110 39.10 2.18 13.50
N PRO A 111 40.13 3.02 13.35
CA PRO A 111 40.05 4.16 12.45
C PRO A 111 40.12 3.71 10.99
N LEU A 112 39.37 4.39 10.12
CA LEU A 112 39.44 4.26 8.67
C LEU A 112 39.75 5.62 8.04
N TYR A 113 40.57 5.62 6.99
CA TYR A 113 41.05 6.82 6.34
C TYR A 113 40.82 6.76 4.83
N MET A 114 40.40 7.89 4.26
CA MET A 114 40.35 8.14 2.83
C MET A 114 41.30 9.31 2.54
N GLY A 115 42.53 9.00 2.11
CA GLY A 115 43.64 9.97 2.15
C GLY A 115 43.85 10.47 3.59
N ASP A 116 43.92 11.78 3.78
CA ASP A 116 44.08 12.38 5.11
C ASP A 116 42.76 12.52 5.90
N THR A 117 41.63 12.14 5.29
CA THR A 117 40.31 12.27 5.94
C THR A 117 39.97 11.02 6.73
N ARG A 118 39.81 11.14 8.04
CA ARG A 118 39.25 10.07 8.88
C ARG A 118 37.76 9.92 8.59
N LEU A 119 37.35 8.72 8.17
CA LEU A 119 35.95 8.41 7.89
C LEU A 119 35.14 8.36 9.18
N LYS A 120 33.96 8.97 9.15
CA LYS A 120 33.02 8.96 10.26
C LYS A 120 32.20 7.66 10.25
N TYR A 121 32.19 6.96 11.38
CA TYR A 121 31.25 5.86 11.59
C TYR A 121 29.84 6.39 11.79
N THR A 122 28.87 5.71 11.18
CA THR A 122 27.45 6.00 11.33
C THR A 122 26.65 4.74 11.58
N GLU A 123 25.62 4.85 12.42
CA GLU A 123 24.63 3.78 12.60
C GLU A 123 23.57 3.79 11.52
N THR A 124 23.41 4.90 10.79
CA THR A 124 22.39 5.07 9.75
C THR A 124 23.00 5.53 8.44
N TYR A 125 22.56 4.94 7.34
CA TYR A 125 23.07 5.28 6.01
C TYR A 125 21.94 5.20 4.97
N ASP A 126 21.90 6.18 4.07
CA ASP A 126 20.99 6.16 2.93
C ASP A 126 21.77 5.68 1.70
N TYR A 127 21.43 4.52 1.16
CA TYR A 127 22.08 3.92 -0.01
C TYR A 127 21.03 3.55 -1.07
N ILE A 128 21.16 4.11 -2.28
CA ILE A 128 20.27 3.82 -3.42
C ILE A 128 18.78 3.97 -3.02
N GLY A 129 18.47 5.00 -2.23
CA GLY A 129 17.10 5.28 -1.77
C GLY A 129 16.55 4.37 -0.65
N PHE A 130 17.37 3.47 -0.10
CA PHE A 130 17.10 2.69 1.11
C PHE A 130 17.72 3.36 2.34
N LYS A 131 17.00 3.33 3.47
CA LYS A 131 17.50 3.85 4.75
C LYS A 131 17.83 2.65 5.63
N LEU A 132 19.11 2.46 5.89
CA LEU A 132 19.64 1.36 6.67
C LEU A 132 19.99 1.83 8.07
N ARG A 133 19.79 0.96 9.06
CA ARG A 133 20.30 1.15 10.41
C ARG A 133 20.95 -0.13 10.95
N SER A 134 22.23 -0.08 11.30
CA SER A 134 22.98 -1.26 11.74
C SER A 134 22.68 -1.69 13.18
N THR A 135 22.17 -0.78 14.01
CA THR A 135 21.91 -1.01 15.44
C THR A 135 20.51 -1.57 15.75
N HIS A 136 19.67 -1.79 14.73
CA HIS A 136 18.34 -2.37 14.90
C HIS A 136 18.30 -3.82 14.42
N LYS A 137 17.45 -4.64 15.05
CA LYS A 137 17.17 -6.03 14.60
C LYS A 137 16.68 -6.05 13.15
N ASN A 138 15.79 -5.13 12.79
CA ASN A 138 15.37 -4.91 11.41
C ASN A 138 16.08 -3.66 10.87
N MET A 139 17.05 -3.85 9.97
CA MET A 139 17.85 -2.76 9.41
C MET A 139 17.03 -1.76 8.58
N PHE A 140 15.82 -2.14 8.14
CA PHE A 140 14.93 -1.32 7.32
C PHE A 140 13.83 -0.63 8.12
N ALA A 141 13.81 -0.76 9.45
CA ALA A 141 12.76 -0.17 10.29
C ALA A 141 12.57 1.35 10.03
N ASP A 142 13.66 2.08 9.86
CA ASP A 142 13.62 3.51 9.55
C ASP A 142 13.21 3.79 8.09
N HIS A 143 13.50 2.88 7.17
CA HIS A 143 13.00 2.96 5.79
C HIS A 143 11.48 2.92 5.75
N PHE A 144 10.86 1.95 6.44
CA PHE A 144 9.41 1.84 6.54
C PHE A 144 8.78 3.13 7.10
N LYS A 145 9.32 3.66 8.20
CA LYS A 145 8.85 4.91 8.81
C LYS A 145 8.97 6.10 7.85
N ALA A 146 10.10 6.22 7.16
CA ALA A 146 10.36 7.30 6.21
C ALA A 146 9.40 7.25 5.02
N LYS A 147 9.17 6.06 4.45
CA LYS A 147 8.24 5.85 3.32
C LYS A 147 6.78 6.04 3.74
N ALA A 148 6.37 5.54 4.89
CA ALA A 148 5.05 5.80 5.47
C ALA A 148 4.81 7.30 5.66
N SER A 149 5.80 8.03 6.20
CA SER A 149 5.72 9.48 6.40
C SER A 149 5.60 10.24 5.08
N LYS A 150 6.39 9.88 4.06
CA LYS A 150 6.30 10.46 2.71
C LYS A 150 4.92 10.18 2.09
N ALA A 151 4.48 8.93 2.09
CA ALA A 151 3.16 8.51 1.60
C ALA A 151 2.03 9.28 2.29
N ARG A 152 2.11 9.44 3.61
CA ARG A 152 1.11 10.17 4.40
C ARG A 152 1.07 11.65 4.04
N ARG A 153 2.22 12.30 3.86
CA ARG A 153 2.27 13.69 3.42
C ARG A 153 1.62 13.85 2.05
N VAL A 154 1.95 12.99 1.10
CA VAL A 154 1.34 13.04 -0.25
C VAL A 154 -0.17 12.82 -0.19
N ALA A 155 -0.65 11.84 0.59
CA ALA A 155 -2.08 11.61 0.79
C ALA A 155 -2.77 12.84 1.42
N ASN A 156 -2.15 13.46 2.43
CA ASN A 156 -2.69 14.67 3.05
C ASN A 156 -2.76 15.83 2.05
N THR A 157 -1.71 16.05 1.25
CA THR A 157 -1.68 17.08 0.20
C THR A 157 -2.80 16.86 -0.80
N MET A 158 -2.99 15.63 -1.27
CA MET A 158 -4.10 15.28 -2.18
C MET A 158 -5.47 15.69 -1.60
N PHE A 159 -5.75 15.39 -0.33
CA PHE A 159 -7.04 15.77 0.27
C PHE A 159 -7.12 17.25 0.68
N ALA A 160 -5.98 17.95 0.82
CA ALA A 160 -5.94 19.39 1.03
C ALA A 160 -6.30 20.18 -0.24
N LEU A 161 -6.11 19.57 -1.43
CA LEU A 161 -6.53 20.16 -2.71
C LEU A 161 -8.03 20.48 -2.76
N LYS A 162 -8.85 19.94 -1.84
CA LYS A 162 -10.28 20.24 -1.77
C LYS A 162 -10.60 21.74 -1.69
N VAL A 163 -9.68 22.53 -1.16
CA VAL A 163 -9.83 23.99 -1.05
C VAL A 163 -9.79 24.66 -2.43
N PHE A 164 -9.07 24.07 -3.39
CA PHE A 164 -8.88 24.63 -4.74
C PHE A 164 -9.82 24.00 -5.77
N VAL A 165 -10.07 22.68 -5.69
CA VAL A 165 -10.79 21.94 -6.73
C VAL A 165 -12.05 21.23 -6.23
N GLY A 166 -12.46 21.47 -4.98
CA GLY A 166 -13.58 20.77 -4.36
C GLY A 166 -13.27 19.31 -3.99
N CYS A 167 -14.28 18.54 -3.58
CA CYS A 167 -14.08 17.17 -3.13
C CYS A 167 -13.61 16.28 -4.29
N VAL A 168 -12.42 15.69 -4.16
CA VAL A 168 -11.87 14.74 -5.14
C VAL A 168 -12.84 13.55 -5.27
N PRO A 169 -13.38 13.26 -6.46
CA PRO A 169 -14.29 12.13 -6.62
C PRO A 169 -13.54 10.79 -6.45
N PRO A 170 -14.21 9.70 -6.03
CA PRO A 170 -13.55 8.46 -5.68
C PRO A 170 -12.75 7.81 -6.83
N TRP A 171 -13.18 7.95 -8.07
CA TRP A 171 -12.49 7.37 -9.23
C TRP A 171 -11.13 8.04 -9.46
N GLU A 172 -11.10 9.36 -9.59
CA GLU A 172 -9.89 10.16 -9.75
C GLU A 172 -9.00 10.03 -8.53
N GLY A 173 -9.60 10.03 -7.33
CA GLY A 173 -8.84 9.87 -6.11
C GLY A 173 -8.14 8.50 -6.02
N ARG A 174 -8.78 7.41 -6.47
CA ARG A 174 -8.13 6.11 -6.60
C ARG A 174 -6.92 6.17 -7.54
N ILE A 175 -7.05 6.84 -8.69
CA ILE A 175 -5.95 7.00 -9.66
C ILE A 175 -4.79 7.77 -9.04
N ILE A 176 -5.08 8.91 -8.39
CA ILE A 176 -4.06 9.75 -7.74
C ILE A 176 -3.35 8.98 -6.62
N LEU A 177 -4.10 8.22 -5.81
CA LEU A 177 -3.51 7.38 -4.76
C LEU A 177 -2.55 6.34 -5.36
N GLY A 178 -2.96 5.64 -6.42
CA GLY A 178 -2.10 4.67 -7.12
C GLY A 178 -0.86 5.32 -7.76
N ALA A 179 -0.98 6.55 -8.27
CA ALA A 179 0.11 7.24 -8.95
C ALA A 179 1.08 7.96 -8.01
N ARG A 180 0.63 8.41 -6.82
CA ARG A 180 1.40 9.31 -5.95
C ARG A 180 1.65 8.77 -4.55
N VAL A 181 0.73 7.97 -3.99
CA VAL A 181 0.85 7.43 -2.63
C VAL A 181 1.41 6.01 -2.66
N GLU A 182 0.83 5.13 -3.48
CA GLU A 182 1.24 3.73 -3.59
C GLU A 182 2.73 3.55 -3.92
N PRO A 183 3.39 4.34 -4.80
CA PRO A 183 4.81 4.17 -5.09
C PRO A 183 5.71 4.28 -3.86
N HIS A 184 5.32 5.10 -2.88
CA HIS A 184 6.02 5.16 -1.60
C HIS A 184 5.74 3.93 -0.74
N LEU A 185 4.53 3.39 -0.78
CA LEU A 185 4.12 2.23 0.01
C LEU A 185 4.70 0.90 -0.52
N ILE A 186 4.98 0.79 -1.82
CA ILE A 186 5.60 -0.40 -2.44
C ILE A 186 7.11 -0.26 -2.63
N HIS A 187 7.71 0.87 -2.27
CA HIS A 187 9.14 1.10 -2.49
C HIS A 187 9.97 0.02 -1.79
N GLY A 188 10.81 -0.67 -2.57
CA GLY A 188 11.74 -1.68 -2.07
C GLY A 188 11.09 -2.96 -1.55
N CYS A 189 9.80 -3.18 -1.78
CA CYS A 189 9.10 -4.39 -1.30
C CYS A 189 9.54 -5.68 -2.00
N ASP A 190 10.17 -5.53 -3.17
CA ASP A 190 10.80 -6.59 -3.92
C ASP A 190 11.98 -7.23 -3.17
N VAL A 191 12.80 -6.41 -2.50
CA VAL A 191 13.99 -6.86 -1.77
C VAL A 191 13.82 -6.83 -0.24
N VAL A 192 12.80 -6.15 0.28
CA VAL A 192 12.48 -6.07 1.72
C VAL A 192 11.08 -6.64 1.99
N PRO A 193 10.96 -7.97 2.21
CA PRO A 193 9.70 -8.59 2.61
C PRO A 193 9.19 -8.08 3.97
N ASP A 194 7.89 -8.17 4.19
CA ASP A 194 7.23 -7.66 5.39
C ASP A 194 7.30 -8.69 6.54
N VAL A 195 8.42 -8.68 7.28
CA VAL A 195 8.75 -9.70 8.32
C VAL A 195 8.38 -9.31 9.74
N ASP A 196 8.00 -8.06 9.98
CA ASP A 196 7.61 -7.59 11.31
C ASP A 196 6.63 -6.40 11.23
N SER A 197 6.26 -5.89 12.40
CA SER A 197 5.35 -4.75 12.56
C SER A 197 5.91 -3.41 12.07
N CYS A 198 7.18 -3.32 11.63
CA CYS A 198 7.69 -2.10 11.02
C CYS A 198 6.90 -1.76 9.73
N SER A 199 6.41 -2.79 9.02
CA SER A 199 5.59 -2.63 7.81
C SER A 199 4.17 -2.10 8.09
N ASP A 200 3.66 -2.22 9.31
CA ASP A 200 2.28 -1.83 9.68
C ASP A 200 2.01 -0.34 9.46
N ALA A 201 3.05 0.50 9.58
CA ALA A 201 2.95 1.93 9.30
C ALA A 201 2.55 2.20 7.83
N LEU A 202 3.00 1.37 6.88
CA LEU A 202 2.59 1.47 5.48
C LEU A 202 1.11 1.10 5.32
N TYR A 203 0.68 0.03 5.98
CA TYR A 203 -0.70 -0.45 5.92
C TYR A 203 -1.66 0.59 6.50
N ALA A 204 -1.30 1.20 7.63
CA ALA A 204 -2.06 2.25 8.27
C ALA A 204 -2.25 3.48 7.36
N VAL A 205 -1.22 3.86 6.60
CA VAL A 205 -1.32 4.97 5.63
C VAL A 205 -2.25 4.61 4.47
N HIS A 206 -2.18 3.38 3.96
CA HIS A 206 -3.09 2.92 2.91
C HIS A 206 -4.55 2.95 3.38
N HIS A 207 -4.83 2.34 4.53
CA HIS A 207 -6.18 2.33 5.14
C HIS A 207 -6.69 3.75 5.39
N TYR A 208 -5.83 4.63 5.89
CA TYR A 208 -6.19 6.03 6.11
C TYR A 208 -6.61 6.73 4.80
N ALA A 209 -5.81 6.58 3.74
CA ALA A 209 -6.08 7.23 2.48
C ALA A 209 -7.41 6.75 1.87
N LEU A 210 -7.66 5.44 1.88
CA LEU A 210 -8.91 4.87 1.36
C LEU A 210 -10.12 5.26 2.21
N ARG A 211 -9.99 5.26 3.55
CA ARG A 211 -11.06 5.75 4.46
C ARG A 211 -11.42 7.20 4.19
N ARG A 212 -10.42 8.07 3.98
CA ARG A 212 -10.66 9.47 3.63
C ARG A 212 -11.33 9.64 2.28
N LEU A 213 -10.94 8.83 1.30
CA LEU A 213 -11.54 8.85 -0.03
C LEU A 213 -13.02 8.45 0.00
N LEU A 214 -13.37 7.43 0.81
CA LEU A 214 -14.74 6.96 0.99
C LEU A 214 -15.54 7.75 2.06
N GLY A 215 -14.89 8.63 2.81
CA GLY A 215 -15.46 9.40 3.91
C GLY A 215 -15.96 8.54 5.09
N LEU A 216 -15.25 7.44 5.36
CA LEU A 216 -15.51 6.49 6.44
C LEU A 216 -14.74 6.85 7.73
N ASN A 217 -15.24 6.36 8.86
CA ASN A 217 -14.62 6.51 10.17
C ASN A 217 -13.24 5.82 10.25
N PRO A 218 -12.27 6.35 11.02
CA PRO A 218 -10.98 5.69 11.29
C PRO A 218 -11.08 4.23 11.78
N ARG A 219 -12.21 3.83 12.39
CA ARG A 219 -12.50 2.47 12.87
C ARG A 219 -13.41 1.66 11.94
N SER A 220 -13.67 2.14 10.72
CA SER A 220 -14.47 1.41 9.73
C SER A 220 -13.85 0.06 9.42
N MET A 221 -14.68 -0.88 8.95
CA MET A 221 -14.19 -2.16 8.45
C MET A 221 -13.21 -1.97 7.28
N LEU A 222 -12.27 -2.91 7.13
CA LEU A 222 -11.20 -2.83 6.13
C LEU A 222 -11.64 -3.36 4.77
N ALA A 223 -12.37 -4.48 4.70
CA ALA A 223 -12.77 -5.10 3.43
C ALA A 223 -13.45 -4.12 2.45
N PRO A 224 -14.38 -3.24 2.88
CA PRO A 224 -15.02 -2.27 1.98
C PRO A 224 -14.06 -1.28 1.33
N LEU A 225 -12.93 -0.97 1.98
CA LEU A 225 -11.91 -0.07 1.41
C LEU A 225 -11.34 -0.64 0.11
N PHE A 226 -11.23 -1.97 0.03
CA PHE A 226 -10.60 -2.68 -1.08
C PHE A 226 -11.63 -3.14 -2.12
N THR A 227 -12.74 -3.72 -1.64
CA THR A 227 -13.76 -4.31 -2.51
C THR A 227 -14.54 -3.25 -3.29
N GLU A 228 -14.86 -2.12 -2.67
CA GLU A 228 -15.69 -1.08 -3.30
C GLU A 228 -14.90 -0.17 -4.24
N LEU A 229 -13.59 -0.01 -3.98
CA LEU A 229 -12.70 0.77 -4.84
C LEU A 229 -11.99 -0.09 -5.89
N ASN A 230 -12.06 -1.43 -5.78
CA ASN A 230 -11.22 -2.37 -6.54
C ASN A 230 -9.73 -2.07 -6.40
N VAL A 231 -9.26 -1.97 -5.16
CA VAL A 231 -7.86 -1.72 -4.80
C VAL A 231 -7.31 -2.91 -4.04
N ILE A 232 -6.14 -3.40 -4.45
CA ILE A 232 -5.45 -4.51 -3.76
C ILE A 232 -4.92 -3.99 -2.42
N PRO A 233 -5.17 -4.68 -1.29
CA PRO A 233 -4.55 -4.32 -0.02
C PRO A 233 -3.02 -4.36 -0.14
N ILE A 234 -2.37 -3.32 0.36
CA ILE A 234 -0.95 -3.08 0.11
C ILE A 234 -0.05 -4.23 0.57
N ARG A 235 -0.44 -4.95 1.63
CA ARG A 235 0.26 -6.16 2.11
C ARG A 235 0.35 -7.25 1.03
N TYR A 236 -0.77 -7.57 0.37
CA TYR A 236 -0.81 -8.52 -0.74
C TYR A 236 -0.12 -7.98 -1.99
N ARG A 237 -0.20 -6.67 -2.23
CA ARG A 237 0.50 -6.03 -3.35
C ARG A 237 2.03 -6.13 -3.21
N ARG A 238 2.56 -5.86 -2.02
CA ARG A 238 3.99 -5.89 -1.70
C ARG A 238 4.56 -7.30 -1.86
N ILE A 239 3.95 -8.31 -1.25
CA ILE A 239 4.42 -9.70 -1.41
C ILE A 239 4.28 -10.19 -2.87
N THR A 240 3.24 -9.77 -3.60
CA THR A 240 3.12 -10.11 -5.03
C THR A 240 4.27 -9.52 -5.86
N LEU A 241 4.71 -8.30 -5.56
CA LEU A 241 5.86 -7.68 -6.23
C LEU A 241 7.17 -8.38 -5.86
N CYS A 242 7.33 -8.76 -4.59
CA CYS A 242 8.45 -9.60 -4.13
C CYS A 242 8.51 -10.95 -4.87
N LEU A 243 7.37 -11.64 -5.02
CA LEU A 243 7.31 -12.88 -5.79
C LEU A 243 7.64 -12.68 -7.27
N ARG A 244 7.22 -11.56 -7.88
CA ARG A 244 7.61 -11.24 -9.27
C ARG A 244 9.11 -11.00 -9.39
N TYR A 245 9.72 -10.37 -8.40
CA TYR A 245 11.16 -10.20 -8.36
C TYR A 245 11.90 -11.53 -8.13
N LEU A 246 11.36 -12.42 -7.30
CA LEU A 246 11.86 -13.80 -7.16
C LEU A 246 11.78 -14.56 -8.49
N ASP A 247 10.68 -14.46 -9.23
CA ASP A 247 10.54 -15.04 -10.58
C ASP A 247 11.63 -14.51 -11.52
N TYR A 248 11.82 -13.19 -11.54
CA TYR A 248 12.91 -12.56 -12.29
C TYR A 248 14.28 -13.10 -11.88
N ALA A 249 14.58 -13.15 -10.58
CA ALA A 249 15.86 -13.60 -10.06
C ALA A 249 16.18 -15.06 -10.41
N LEU A 250 15.16 -15.94 -10.43
CA LEU A 250 15.29 -17.35 -10.82
C LEU A 250 15.67 -17.54 -12.31
N HIS A 251 15.36 -16.56 -13.17
CA HIS A 251 15.62 -16.62 -14.61
C HIS A 251 16.90 -15.88 -15.04
N LEU A 252 17.62 -15.27 -14.09
CA LEU A 252 18.89 -14.61 -14.38
C LEU A 252 20.01 -15.64 -14.66
N PRO A 253 21.03 -15.27 -15.45
CA PRO A 253 22.13 -16.18 -15.71
C PRO A 253 22.96 -16.41 -14.43
N PRO A 254 23.61 -17.58 -14.28
CA PRO A 254 24.40 -17.91 -13.09
C PRO A 254 25.54 -16.92 -12.76
N THR A 255 26.01 -16.18 -13.77
CA THR A 255 27.04 -15.15 -13.62
C THR A 255 26.52 -13.84 -13.03
N HIS A 256 25.20 -13.66 -12.94
CA HIS A 256 24.60 -12.43 -12.44
C HIS A 256 24.59 -12.41 -10.90
N LEU A 257 25.02 -11.31 -10.29
CA LEU A 257 25.14 -11.17 -8.82
C LEU A 257 23.83 -11.47 -8.07
N VAL A 258 22.69 -11.02 -8.60
CA VAL A 258 21.37 -11.31 -8.02
C VAL A 258 21.06 -12.82 -8.02
N TYR A 259 21.40 -13.55 -9.08
CA TYR A 259 21.23 -15.01 -9.11
C TYR A 259 22.14 -15.67 -8.08
N ALA A 260 23.39 -15.22 -7.99
CA ALA A 260 24.35 -15.72 -7.02
C ALA A 260 23.88 -15.49 -5.57
N ALA A 261 23.34 -14.30 -5.26
CA ALA A 261 22.72 -13.99 -3.97
C ALA A 261 21.48 -14.85 -3.67
N LEU A 262 20.67 -15.14 -4.70
CA LEU A 262 19.53 -16.05 -4.58
C LEU A 262 19.98 -17.47 -4.22
N CYS A 263 21.01 -18.00 -4.88
CA CYS A 263 21.58 -19.31 -4.55
C CYS A 263 22.01 -19.41 -3.09
N ASP A 264 22.74 -18.41 -2.59
CA ASP A 264 23.14 -18.37 -1.19
C ASP A 264 21.94 -18.26 -0.25
N SER A 265 20.94 -17.45 -0.60
CA SER A 265 19.72 -17.36 0.20
C SER A 265 18.94 -18.69 0.23
N LEU A 266 18.93 -19.47 -0.86
CA LEU A 266 18.29 -20.80 -0.90
C LEU A 266 19.07 -21.82 -0.05
N ALA A 267 20.40 -21.75 -0.07
CA ALA A 267 21.27 -22.59 0.76
C ALA A 267 21.08 -22.28 2.26
N LEU A 268 21.09 -20.99 2.63
CA LEU A 268 20.82 -20.54 4.00
C LEU A 268 19.44 -20.99 4.48
N TYR A 269 18.41 -20.84 3.65
CA TYR A 269 17.06 -21.29 3.98
C TYR A 269 17.00 -22.79 4.23
N SER A 270 17.66 -23.58 3.38
CA SER A 270 17.73 -25.04 3.51
C SER A 270 18.48 -25.49 4.78
N ALA A 271 19.44 -24.67 5.24
CA ALA A 271 20.18 -24.87 6.48
C ALA A 271 19.47 -24.30 7.74
N GLY A 272 18.30 -23.67 7.58
CA GLY A 272 17.55 -23.09 8.69
C GLY A 272 18.09 -21.74 9.20
N HIS A 273 18.87 -21.03 8.39
CA HIS A 273 19.39 -19.70 8.72
C HIS A 273 18.48 -18.58 8.20
N SER A 274 18.49 -17.43 8.88
CA SER A 274 17.82 -16.22 8.44
C SER A 274 18.35 -15.74 7.08
N CYS A 275 17.45 -15.49 6.15
CA CYS A 275 17.78 -15.09 4.78
C CYS A 275 16.54 -14.54 4.07
N TRP A 276 16.73 -13.95 2.88
CA TRP A 276 15.67 -13.32 2.10
C TRP A 276 14.54 -14.30 1.70
N ILE A 277 14.88 -15.55 1.33
CA ILE A 277 13.87 -16.59 1.06
C ILE A 277 13.08 -16.95 2.32
N GLY A 278 13.74 -17.01 3.49
CA GLY A 278 13.08 -17.21 4.78
C GLY A 278 12.12 -16.07 5.13
N ASP A 279 12.51 -14.84 4.82
CA ASP A 279 11.68 -13.65 5.00
C ASP A 279 10.44 -13.67 4.11
N ILE A 280 10.56 -14.13 2.85
CA ILE A 280 9.42 -14.35 1.95
C ILE A 280 8.49 -15.43 2.52
N ALA A 281 9.04 -16.57 2.97
CA ALA A 281 8.26 -17.65 3.56
C ALA A 281 7.49 -17.17 4.79
N TYR A 282 8.15 -16.38 5.66
CA TYR A 282 7.53 -15.77 6.83
C TYR A 282 6.39 -14.83 6.42
N ALA A 283 6.63 -13.92 5.47
CA ALA A 283 5.62 -12.95 5.01
C ALA A 283 4.38 -13.64 4.43
N LEU A 284 4.56 -14.72 3.66
CA LEU A 284 3.46 -15.52 3.09
C LEU A 284 2.66 -16.25 4.19
N ALA A 285 3.34 -16.84 5.17
CA ALA A 285 2.69 -17.56 6.26
C ALA A 285 1.89 -16.64 7.20
N HIS A 286 2.24 -15.35 7.26
CA HIS A 286 1.58 -14.37 8.13
C HIS A 286 0.51 -13.53 7.44
N LEU A 287 0.17 -13.81 6.17
CA LEU A 287 -1.02 -13.22 5.52
C LEU A 287 -2.31 -13.58 6.28
N ASP A 288 -3.39 -12.82 6.08
CA ASP A 288 -4.66 -13.07 6.77
C ASP A 288 -5.23 -14.47 6.46
N VAL A 289 -4.92 -14.98 5.27
CA VAL A 289 -5.03 -16.40 4.92
C VAL A 289 -3.62 -16.88 4.57
N PRO A 290 -3.00 -17.74 5.41
CA PRO A 290 -1.63 -18.20 5.21
C PRO A 290 -1.41 -18.86 3.84
N VAL A 291 -0.27 -18.55 3.22
CA VAL A 291 0.22 -19.20 2.01
C VAL A 291 1.58 -19.83 2.30
N MET A 292 1.79 -21.05 1.83
CA MET A 292 3.06 -21.75 2.04
C MET A 292 4.00 -21.52 0.86
N LEU A 293 5.25 -21.19 1.15
CA LEU A 293 6.31 -21.19 0.14
C LEU A 293 6.62 -22.65 -0.26
N PRO A 294 6.70 -22.98 -1.56
CA PRO A 294 7.17 -24.29 -2.00
C PRO A 294 8.59 -24.59 -1.54
N ALA A 295 8.96 -25.88 -1.52
CA ALA A 295 10.34 -26.25 -1.24
C ALA A 295 11.30 -25.63 -2.27
N PRO A 296 12.54 -25.27 -1.89
CA PRO A 296 13.50 -24.61 -2.78
C PRO A 296 13.64 -25.22 -4.18
N ARG A 297 13.74 -26.55 -4.26
CA ARG A 297 13.81 -27.30 -5.54
C ARG A 297 12.59 -27.08 -6.45
N ASP A 298 11.43 -26.82 -5.87
CA ASP A 298 10.17 -26.68 -6.59
C ASP A 298 9.95 -25.24 -7.09
N LEU A 299 10.73 -24.27 -6.60
CA LEU A 299 10.69 -22.88 -7.08
C LEU A 299 11.18 -22.76 -8.52
N PHE A 300 12.15 -23.59 -8.93
CA PHE A 300 12.69 -23.64 -10.30
C PHE A 300 11.75 -24.30 -11.32
N ARG A 301 10.67 -24.94 -10.87
CA ARG A 301 9.70 -25.55 -11.79
C ARG A 301 8.96 -24.48 -12.56
N GLU A 302 8.73 -24.73 -13.84
CA GLU A 302 8.01 -23.79 -14.69
C GLU A 302 6.62 -23.43 -14.12
N GLY A 303 6.34 -22.13 -14.09
CA GLY A 303 5.10 -21.57 -13.56
C GLY A 303 4.91 -21.72 -12.05
N SER A 304 5.91 -22.18 -11.29
CA SER A 304 5.82 -22.33 -9.83
C SER A 304 5.48 -21.01 -9.14
N ILE A 305 6.23 -19.95 -9.47
CA ILE A 305 6.00 -18.61 -8.90
C ILE A 305 4.66 -18.02 -9.39
N LYS A 306 4.27 -18.27 -10.65
CA LYS A 306 2.95 -17.85 -11.16
C LYS A 306 1.81 -18.50 -10.37
N ARG A 307 1.90 -19.79 -10.06
CA ARG A 307 0.94 -20.49 -9.19
C ARG A 307 0.94 -19.94 -7.79
N LEU A 308 2.11 -19.65 -7.21
CA LEU A 308 2.23 -19.04 -5.89
C LEU A 308 1.58 -17.65 -5.83
N ILE A 309 1.80 -16.80 -6.85
CA ILE A 309 1.13 -15.50 -6.97
C ILE A 309 -0.40 -15.68 -7.07
N ALA A 310 -0.88 -16.68 -7.80
CA ALA A 310 -2.30 -17.01 -7.87
C ALA A 310 -2.85 -17.48 -6.50
N SER A 311 -2.08 -18.23 -5.73
CA SER A 311 -2.43 -18.60 -4.35
C SER A 311 -2.53 -17.38 -3.43
N VAL A 312 -1.62 -16.40 -3.56
CA VAL A 312 -1.69 -15.13 -2.82
C VAL A 312 -2.94 -14.33 -3.19
N ASP A 313 -3.29 -14.24 -4.48
CA ASP A 313 -4.53 -13.59 -4.93
C ASP A 313 -5.78 -14.31 -4.40
N SER A 314 -5.77 -15.65 -4.39
CA SER A 314 -6.85 -16.47 -3.83
C SER A 314 -6.98 -16.29 -2.31
N ALA A 315 -5.87 -16.21 -1.59
CA ALA A 315 -5.82 -15.95 -0.16
C ALA A 315 -6.43 -14.58 0.17
N MET A 316 -6.02 -13.54 -0.57
CA MET A 316 -6.60 -12.19 -0.46
C MET A 316 -8.12 -12.20 -0.66
N LYS A 317 -8.59 -12.82 -1.74
CA LYS A 317 -10.02 -12.89 -2.08
C LYS A 317 -10.80 -13.67 -1.02
N THR A 318 -10.23 -14.76 -0.51
CA THR A 318 -10.83 -15.55 0.59
C THR A 318 -10.99 -14.69 1.84
N TRP A 319 -9.93 -13.99 2.27
CA TRP A 319 -9.99 -13.09 3.42
C TRP A 319 -11.06 -11.99 3.26
N LEU A 320 -11.08 -11.31 2.11
CA LEU A 320 -12.06 -10.27 1.82
C LEU A 320 -13.49 -10.83 1.79
N LYS A 321 -13.69 -11.99 1.16
CA LYS A 321 -14.99 -12.66 1.08
C LYS A 321 -15.50 -13.06 2.45
N ASN A 322 -14.67 -13.72 3.26
CA ASN A 322 -15.05 -14.16 4.61
C ASN A 322 -15.40 -12.95 5.48
N THR A 323 -14.58 -11.88 5.43
CA THR A 323 -14.86 -10.64 6.16
C THR A 323 -16.23 -10.03 5.81
N VAL A 324 -16.60 -10.02 4.52
CA VAL A 324 -17.91 -9.52 4.07
C VAL A 324 -19.05 -10.44 4.51
N GLN A 325 -18.87 -11.75 4.38
CA GLN A 325 -19.93 -12.74 4.62
C GLN A 325 -20.20 -12.97 6.11
N GLU A 326 -19.17 -12.94 6.94
CA GLU A 326 -19.29 -13.17 8.39
C GLU A 326 -19.74 -11.91 9.15
N SER A 327 -19.47 -10.72 8.61
CA SER A 327 -19.82 -9.48 9.30
C SER A 327 -21.32 -9.19 9.26
N PRO A 328 -21.98 -8.92 10.40
CA PRO A 328 -23.36 -8.45 10.42
C PRO A 328 -23.48 -7.00 9.91
N ARG A 329 -22.40 -6.21 9.96
CA ARG A 329 -22.38 -4.81 9.49
C ARG A 329 -22.35 -4.68 7.98
N LEU A 330 -21.88 -5.71 7.26
CA LEU A 330 -21.70 -5.67 5.81
C LEU A 330 -22.82 -6.40 5.06
N THR A 331 -23.99 -6.53 5.68
CA THR A 331 -25.14 -7.26 5.12
C THR A 331 -25.53 -6.79 3.71
N ILE A 332 -25.47 -5.48 3.44
CA ILE A 332 -25.81 -4.92 2.11
C ILE A 332 -24.81 -5.36 1.03
N MET A 333 -23.57 -5.66 1.40
CA MET A 333 -22.52 -6.08 0.49
C MET A 333 -22.54 -7.58 0.16
N LYS A 334 -23.30 -8.39 0.92
CA LYS A 334 -23.33 -9.85 0.74
C LYS A 334 -24.00 -10.21 -0.58
N ASP A 335 -23.36 -11.08 -1.34
CA ASP A 335 -23.88 -11.69 -2.58
C ASP A 335 -24.43 -10.71 -3.64
N ARG A 336 -23.97 -9.46 -3.59
CA ARG A 336 -24.44 -8.40 -4.48
C ARG A 336 -24.03 -8.67 -5.93
N PHE A 337 -24.99 -8.55 -6.84
CA PHE A 337 -24.74 -8.54 -8.28
C PHE A 337 -24.30 -7.15 -8.71
N GLU A 338 -23.41 -7.07 -9.70
CA GLU A 338 -22.95 -5.80 -10.25
C GLU A 338 -23.25 -5.74 -11.74
N PRO A 339 -23.65 -4.57 -12.27
CA PRO A 339 -23.83 -4.39 -13.70
C PRO A 339 -22.48 -4.57 -14.41
N MET A 340 -22.48 -5.38 -15.48
CA MET A 340 -21.30 -5.57 -16.32
C MET A 340 -21.39 -4.70 -17.55
N ARG A 341 -20.25 -4.25 -18.10
CA ARG A 341 -20.22 -3.50 -19.38
C ARG A 341 -20.83 -4.32 -20.53
N GLN A 342 -20.69 -5.64 -20.48
CA GLN A 342 -21.22 -6.58 -21.44
C GLN A 342 -21.78 -7.81 -20.69
N GLY A 343 -22.95 -8.26 -21.10
CA GLY A 343 -23.60 -9.45 -20.53
C GLY A 343 -24.36 -9.19 -19.23
N PRO A 344 -24.91 -10.26 -18.61
CA PRO A 344 -25.72 -10.15 -17.41
C PRO A 344 -24.89 -9.68 -16.20
N ALA A 345 -25.58 -9.14 -15.21
CA ALA A 345 -24.97 -8.77 -13.94
C ALA A 345 -24.30 -9.99 -13.29
N ARG A 346 -23.16 -9.78 -12.61
CA ARG A 346 -22.37 -10.85 -11.98
C ARG A 346 -22.02 -10.51 -10.55
N ARG A 347 -21.87 -11.53 -9.71
CA ARG A 347 -21.31 -11.37 -8.37
C ARG A 347 -19.80 -11.14 -8.49
N VAL A 348 -19.37 -9.93 -8.17
CA VAL A 348 -17.96 -9.54 -8.22
C VAL A 348 -17.52 -9.00 -6.86
N LEU A 349 -16.55 -9.67 -6.26
CA LEU A 349 -16.04 -9.31 -4.94
C LEU A 349 -15.33 -7.94 -4.96
N MET A 350 -14.46 -7.70 -5.94
CA MET A 350 -13.70 -6.46 -6.08
C MET A 350 -14.09 -5.75 -7.38
N HIS A 351 -14.78 -4.63 -7.27
CA HIS A 351 -15.22 -3.82 -8.41
C HIS A 351 -15.33 -2.36 -7.97
N PHE A 352 -15.00 -1.42 -8.84
CA PHE A 352 -15.24 -0.02 -8.52
C PHE A 352 -16.74 0.24 -8.63
N ARG A 353 -17.42 0.48 -7.50
CA ARG A 353 -18.89 0.50 -7.50
C ARG A 353 -19.46 1.78 -8.09
N ASP A 354 -20.51 1.65 -8.87
CA ASP A 354 -21.11 2.77 -9.59
C ASP A 354 -21.75 3.81 -8.66
N TYR A 355 -22.23 3.43 -7.48
CA TYR A 355 -22.74 4.43 -6.51
C TYR A 355 -21.66 5.41 -6.04
N LEU A 356 -20.37 5.06 -6.16
CA LEU A 356 -19.27 5.98 -5.88
C LEU A 356 -19.14 7.09 -6.94
N ARG A 357 -19.88 6.99 -8.06
CA ARG A 357 -19.96 8.03 -9.11
C ARG A 357 -21.07 9.05 -8.86
N VAL A 358 -21.91 8.86 -7.84
CA VAL A 358 -22.96 9.84 -7.49
C VAL A 358 -22.31 11.22 -7.27
N THR A 359 -22.73 12.21 -8.05
CA THR A 359 -22.09 13.54 -8.14
C THR A 359 -22.18 14.30 -6.82
N ASN A 360 -23.36 14.30 -6.19
CA ASN A 360 -23.55 14.99 -4.92
C ASN A 360 -22.77 14.26 -3.81
N VAL A 361 -21.78 14.95 -3.26
CA VAL A 361 -20.85 14.42 -2.25
C VAL A 361 -21.59 13.97 -0.99
N LYS A 362 -22.56 14.75 -0.50
CA LYS A 362 -23.28 14.40 0.74
C LYS A 362 -24.14 13.15 0.55
N HIS A 363 -24.81 13.04 -0.60
CA HIS A 363 -25.64 11.89 -0.96
C HIS A 363 -24.78 10.63 -1.09
N ARG A 364 -23.68 10.73 -1.84
CA ARG A 364 -22.70 9.65 -1.98
C ARG A 364 -22.17 9.19 -0.64
N LEU A 365 -21.71 10.10 0.22
CA LEU A 365 -21.14 9.75 1.52
C LEU A 365 -22.16 9.07 2.46
N ALA A 366 -23.41 9.54 2.48
CA ALA A 366 -24.46 8.90 3.27
C ALA A 366 -24.70 7.45 2.82
N LEU A 367 -24.79 7.23 1.50
CA LEU A 367 -24.96 5.90 0.92
C LEU A 367 -23.74 5.00 1.16
N THR A 368 -22.52 5.49 0.92
CA THR A 368 -21.27 4.75 1.17
C THR A 368 -21.17 4.30 2.62
N ARG A 369 -21.53 5.16 3.59
CA ARG A 369 -21.48 4.81 5.01
C ARG A 369 -22.45 3.70 5.36
N ILE A 370 -23.69 3.74 4.87
CA ILE A 370 -24.65 2.65 5.09
C ILE A 370 -24.13 1.33 4.51
N ILE A 371 -23.64 1.34 3.27
CA ILE A 371 -23.20 0.11 2.59
C ILE A 371 -22.00 -0.51 3.31
N CYS A 372 -21.05 0.33 3.73
CA CYS A 372 -19.83 -0.08 4.41
C CYS A 372 -20.02 -0.36 5.92
N GLY A 373 -21.26 -0.30 6.41
CA GLY A 373 -21.60 -0.55 7.81
C GLY A 373 -21.06 0.51 8.78
N ASP A 374 -20.95 1.76 8.36
CA ASP A 374 -20.42 2.94 9.08
C ASP A 374 -21.47 4.08 9.20
N SER A 375 -22.73 3.69 9.31
CA SER A 375 -23.89 4.54 9.55
C SER A 375 -24.06 4.92 11.04
N ARG A 376 -25.05 5.76 11.31
CA ARG A 376 -25.43 6.21 12.67
C ARG A 376 -26.70 5.54 13.20
N PHE A 377 -27.13 4.45 12.55
CA PHE A 377 -28.26 3.70 13.04
C PHE A 377 -27.90 2.86 14.28
N ALA A 378 -28.88 2.64 15.14
CA ALA A 378 -28.72 1.98 16.43
C ALA A 378 -28.03 0.62 16.31
N ILE A 379 -28.31 -0.13 15.24
CA ILE A 379 -27.70 -1.44 14.98
C ILE A 379 -26.16 -1.39 15.01
N GLU A 380 -25.57 -0.26 14.61
CA GLU A 380 -24.13 -0.04 14.59
C GLU A 380 -23.64 0.72 15.82
N ILE A 381 -24.16 1.91 16.09
CA ILE A 381 -23.59 2.81 17.11
C ILE A 381 -23.79 2.29 18.53
N MET A 382 -24.84 1.51 18.80
CA MET A 382 -25.09 0.91 20.12
C MET A 382 -24.31 -0.39 20.31
N GLY A 383 -23.68 -0.93 19.26
CA GLY A 383 -22.75 -2.05 19.37
C GLY A 383 -21.33 -1.64 19.74
N TRP A 384 -21.06 -0.34 19.89
CA TRP A 384 -19.72 0.15 20.21
C TRP A 384 -19.57 0.36 21.72
N ARG A 385 -18.42 -0.04 22.25
CA ARG A 385 -18.04 0.33 23.62
C ARG A 385 -17.71 1.81 23.67
N THR A 386 -18.34 2.53 24.58
CA THR A 386 -18.08 3.95 24.85
C THR A 386 -17.63 4.15 26.29
N ARG A 387 -17.03 5.30 26.61
CA ARG A 387 -16.39 5.57 27.92
C ARG A 387 -17.31 5.30 29.13
N TYR A 388 -18.62 5.43 28.95
CA TYR A 388 -19.61 5.31 30.02
C TYR A 388 -20.73 4.32 29.70
N ARG A 389 -20.65 3.57 28.59
CA ARG A 389 -21.71 2.62 28.19
C ARG A 389 -21.11 1.40 27.53
N GLU A 390 -21.55 0.24 28.01
CA GLU A 390 -21.27 -1.04 27.38
C GLU A 390 -22.10 -1.22 26.09
N PRO A 391 -21.63 -2.05 25.14
CA PRO A 391 -22.39 -2.40 23.96
C PRO A 391 -23.76 -2.98 24.34
N VAL A 392 -24.81 -2.52 23.67
CA VAL A 392 -26.16 -3.06 23.82
C VAL A 392 -26.29 -4.30 22.96
N ASP A 393 -26.94 -5.34 23.47
CA ASP A 393 -27.18 -6.56 22.70
C ASP A 393 -27.98 -6.28 21.43
N MET A 394 -27.64 -7.00 20.35
CA MET A 394 -28.18 -6.72 19.02
C MET A 394 -29.71 -6.67 18.99
N HIS A 395 -30.38 -7.61 19.68
CA HIS A 395 -31.83 -7.71 19.71
C HIS A 395 -32.53 -6.54 20.42
N LEU A 396 -31.79 -5.75 21.22
CA LEU A 396 -32.28 -4.57 21.94
C LEU A 396 -31.99 -3.25 21.21
N ARG A 397 -31.30 -3.28 20.05
CA ARG A 397 -30.96 -2.08 19.25
C ARG A 397 -32.15 -1.63 18.39
N LEU A 398 -33.26 -1.32 19.05
CA LEU A 398 -34.53 -1.00 18.42
C LEU A 398 -34.52 0.38 17.76
N CYS A 399 -35.38 0.56 16.75
CA CYS A 399 -35.54 1.79 16.00
C CYS A 399 -36.07 2.91 16.89
N ARG A 400 -35.40 4.07 16.84
CA ARG A 400 -35.76 5.26 17.61
C ARG A 400 -37.16 5.80 17.33
N PHE A 401 -37.72 5.50 16.15
CA PHE A 401 -39.07 5.90 15.80
C PHE A 401 -40.12 4.88 16.20
N CYS A 402 -40.06 3.63 15.70
CA CYS A 402 -41.13 2.65 15.96
C CYS A 402 -40.96 1.88 17.28
N LYS A 403 -39.75 1.86 17.87
CA LYS A 403 -39.41 1.18 19.12
C LYS A 403 -39.75 -0.32 19.16
N SER A 404 -39.97 -0.95 18.01
CA SER A 404 -40.46 -2.34 17.91
C SER A 404 -39.61 -3.22 16.99
N CYS A 405 -38.86 -2.64 16.06
CA CYS A 405 -37.99 -3.36 15.13
C CYS A 405 -36.54 -2.91 15.29
N LEU A 406 -35.57 -3.73 14.88
CA LEU A 406 -34.16 -3.32 14.84
C LEU A 406 -33.96 -2.09 13.95
N GLU A 407 -33.13 -1.14 14.40
CA GLU A 407 -32.77 0.02 13.60
C GLU A 407 -31.72 -0.33 12.55
N THR A 408 -32.12 -1.07 11.53
CA THR A 408 -31.26 -1.35 10.37
C THR A 408 -31.46 -0.31 9.27
N PRO A 409 -30.48 -0.12 8.37
CA PRO A 409 -30.68 0.71 7.19
C PRO A 409 -31.91 0.32 6.37
N GLN A 410 -32.15 -0.98 6.18
CA GLN A 410 -33.30 -1.49 5.44
C GLN A 410 -34.62 -1.13 6.14
N HIS A 411 -34.67 -1.23 7.47
CA HIS A 411 -35.84 -0.83 8.24
C HIS A 411 -36.08 0.68 8.14
N ALA A 412 -35.05 1.48 8.38
CA ALA A 412 -35.13 2.94 8.36
C ALA A 412 -35.56 3.47 6.98
N LEU A 413 -34.96 2.96 5.91
CA LEU A 413 -35.23 3.43 4.55
C LEU A 413 -36.58 2.95 4.03
N PHE A 414 -36.97 1.70 4.28
CA PHE A 414 -38.09 1.11 3.53
C PHE A 414 -39.30 0.69 4.37
N GLN A 415 -39.14 0.50 5.68
CA GLN A 415 -40.17 -0.19 6.48
C GLN A 415 -40.77 0.67 7.59
N CYS A 416 -39.95 1.46 8.30
CA CYS A 416 -40.35 2.13 9.53
C CYS A 416 -41.61 2.98 9.36
N ARG A 417 -42.64 2.77 10.20
CA ARG A 417 -43.87 3.59 10.18
C ARG A 417 -44.00 4.50 11.41
N GLY A 418 -42.95 4.58 12.23
CA GLY A 418 -42.97 5.32 13.50
C GLY A 418 -42.86 6.84 13.38
N ASN A 419 -42.66 7.38 12.18
CA ASN A 419 -42.53 8.82 11.95
C ASN A 419 -43.27 9.23 10.66
N ARG A 420 -44.14 10.25 10.75
CA ARG A 420 -44.98 10.70 9.62
C ARG A 420 -44.17 11.33 8.49
N ASP A 421 -43.16 12.13 8.81
CA ASP A 421 -42.28 12.77 7.83
C ASP A 421 -41.48 11.71 7.03
N LEU A 422 -40.96 10.69 7.72
CA LEU A 422 -40.29 9.56 7.07
C LEU A 422 -41.20 8.81 6.09
N ILE A 423 -42.49 8.64 6.41
CA ILE A 423 -43.47 8.00 5.51
C ILE A 423 -43.67 8.87 4.27
N GLY A 424 -43.84 10.18 4.43
CA GLY A 424 -43.99 11.12 3.31
C GLY A 424 -42.78 11.12 2.38
N ARG A 425 -41.57 11.20 2.96
CA ARG A 425 -40.31 11.13 2.20
C ARG A 425 -40.15 9.82 1.44
N ARG A 426 -40.54 8.70 2.03
CA ARG A 426 -40.53 7.39 1.36
C ARG A 426 -41.50 7.32 0.20
N ALA A 427 -42.72 7.84 0.36
CA ALA A 427 -43.70 7.89 -0.70
C ALA A 427 -43.19 8.75 -1.88
N GLY A 428 -42.60 9.92 -1.59
CA GLY A 428 -41.96 10.76 -2.59
C GLY A 428 -40.81 10.06 -3.32
N PHE A 429 -39.93 9.36 -2.59
CA PHE A 429 -38.86 8.56 -3.19
C PHE A 429 -39.40 7.52 -4.18
N TRP A 430 -40.42 6.75 -3.80
CA TRP A 430 -40.98 5.72 -4.69
C TRP A 430 -41.72 6.30 -5.90
N ALA A 431 -42.36 7.46 -5.76
CA ALA A 431 -42.95 8.17 -6.88
C ALA A 431 -41.90 8.61 -7.92
N LEU A 432 -40.67 8.91 -7.48
CA LEU A 432 -39.54 9.23 -8.37
C LEU A 432 -38.90 7.99 -9.00
N VAL A 433 -38.90 6.85 -8.30
CA VAL A 433 -38.34 5.58 -8.82
C VAL A 433 -39.24 4.94 -9.87
N GLN A 434 -40.57 4.98 -9.67
CA GLN A 434 -41.55 4.34 -10.55
C GLN A 434 -41.40 4.66 -12.05
N PRO A 435 -41.17 5.91 -12.50
CA PRO A 435 -41.04 6.21 -13.92
C PRO A 435 -39.72 5.77 -14.55
N VAL A 436 -38.69 5.46 -13.75
CA VAL A 436 -37.33 5.16 -14.24
C VAL A 436 -36.91 3.71 -14.00
N SER A 437 -37.72 2.91 -13.32
CA SER A 437 -37.39 1.53 -12.97
C SER A 437 -38.61 0.69 -12.60
N ASP A 438 -38.55 -0.60 -12.91
CA ASP A 438 -39.55 -1.59 -12.51
C ASP A 438 -39.42 -2.06 -11.06
N ILE A 439 -38.40 -1.59 -10.33
CA ILE A 439 -38.21 -1.91 -8.92
C ILE A 439 -39.38 -1.37 -8.11
N ARG A 440 -39.99 -2.24 -7.29
CA ARG A 440 -41.14 -1.92 -6.44
C ARG A 440 -40.74 -1.83 -4.96
N PRO A 441 -41.52 -1.12 -4.12
CA PRO A 441 -41.31 -1.13 -2.68
C PRO A 441 -41.31 -2.56 -2.11
N PRO A 442 -40.51 -2.84 -1.06
CA PRO A 442 -40.50 -4.17 -0.46
C PRO A 442 -41.84 -4.46 0.19
N GLN A 443 -42.43 -5.61 -0.16
CA GLN A 443 -43.73 -6.05 0.38
C GLN A 443 -43.60 -6.64 1.79
N ALA A 444 -42.43 -7.22 2.10
CA ALA A 444 -42.13 -7.82 3.40
C ALA A 444 -40.72 -7.43 3.87
N PRO A 445 -40.44 -7.47 5.20
CA PRO A 445 -39.13 -7.12 5.72
C PRO A 445 -37.97 -7.92 5.13
N THR A 446 -38.22 -9.19 4.80
CA THR A 446 -37.27 -10.12 4.18
C THR A 446 -36.81 -9.67 2.79
N THR A 447 -37.68 -9.01 2.02
CA THR A 447 -37.39 -8.53 0.65
C THR A 447 -36.62 -7.20 0.61
N ALA A 448 -36.49 -6.50 1.73
CA ALA A 448 -35.93 -5.14 1.74
C ALA A 448 -34.43 -5.09 1.40
N LEU A 449 -33.68 -6.16 1.69
CA LEU A 449 -32.28 -6.25 1.28
C LEU A 449 -32.15 -6.38 -0.24
N GLU A 450 -32.94 -7.24 -0.86
CA GLU A 450 -32.95 -7.47 -2.30
C GLU A 450 -33.35 -6.18 -3.04
N VAL A 451 -34.38 -5.49 -2.56
CA VAL A 451 -34.80 -4.20 -3.11
C VAL A 451 -33.70 -3.14 -2.96
N PHE A 452 -33.01 -3.07 -1.81
CA PHE A 452 -31.87 -2.17 -1.65
C PHE A 452 -30.81 -2.47 -2.73
N GLN A 453 -30.40 -3.72 -2.86
CA GLN A 453 -29.35 -4.14 -3.80
C GLN A 453 -29.74 -3.89 -5.26
N ALA A 454 -31.02 -4.10 -5.62
CA ALA A 454 -31.54 -3.77 -6.93
C ALA A 454 -31.46 -2.27 -7.23
N LEU A 455 -31.86 -1.42 -6.27
CA LEU A 455 -31.79 0.05 -6.42
C LEU A 455 -30.35 0.54 -6.51
N LEU A 456 -29.44 -0.09 -5.78
CA LEU A 456 -28.03 0.26 -5.71
C LEU A 456 -27.28 -0.04 -7.01
N THR A 457 -27.70 -1.09 -7.73
CA THR A 457 -27.02 -1.62 -8.92
C THR A 457 -27.63 -1.13 -10.22
N ASN A 458 -28.80 -0.47 -10.15
CA ASN A 458 -29.46 0.16 -11.28
C ASN A 458 -29.02 1.64 -11.39
N SER A 459 -28.40 1.98 -12.52
CA SER A 459 -27.87 3.33 -12.82
C SER A 459 -28.94 4.41 -12.85
N ALA A 460 -30.19 4.08 -13.17
CA ALA A 460 -31.31 5.01 -13.18
C ALA A 460 -31.79 5.36 -11.76
N THR A 461 -31.58 4.48 -10.78
CA THR A 461 -32.10 4.65 -9.41
C THR A 461 -31.02 5.01 -8.39
N VAL A 462 -29.75 4.72 -8.64
CA VAL A 462 -28.68 4.87 -7.63
C VAL A 462 -28.54 6.30 -7.10
N SER A 463 -28.70 7.31 -7.96
CA SER A 463 -28.65 8.72 -7.55
C SER A 463 -29.86 9.10 -6.67
N LEU A 464 -31.06 8.61 -7.02
CA LEU A 464 -32.28 8.80 -6.23
C LEU A 464 -32.16 8.12 -4.86
N LEU A 465 -31.62 6.89 -4.83
CA LEU A 465 -31.37 6.16 -3.60
C LEU A 465 -30.36 6.91 -2.71
N ALA A 466 -29.30 7.46 -3.28
CA ALA A 466 -28.29 8.20 -2.53
C ALA A 466 -28.87 9.48 -1.89
N GLU A 467 -29.69 10.22 -2.64
CA GLU A 467 -30.40 11.39 -2.14
C GLU A 467 -31.37 11.03 -1.01
N TYR A 468 -32.24 10.05 -1.26
CA TYR A 468 -33.19 9.57 -0.26
C TYR A 468 -32.47 9.07 1.01
N THR A 469 -31.36 8.36 0.83
CA THR A 469 -30.51 7.91 1.94
C THR A 469 -29.99 9.08 2.76
N TYR A 470 -29.48 10.14 2.13
CA TYR A 470 -29.01 11.32 2.83
C TYR A 470 -30.13 12.01 3.62
N VAL A 471 -31.30 12.13 3.01
CA VAL A 471 -32.50 12.70 3.65
C VAL A 471 -32.91 11.90 4.89
N VAL A 472 -32.98 10.57 4.78
CA VAL A 472 -33.35 9.69 5.91
C VAL A 472 -32.29 9.72 7.00
N VAL A 473 -31.00 9.64 6.66
CA VAL A 473 -29.92 9.71 7.65
C VAL A 473 -29.94 11.05 8.39
N THR A 474 -30.18 12.16 7.68
CA THR A 474 -30.29 13.49 8.29
C THR A 474 -31.47 13.54 9.27
N LEU A 475 -32.64 13.02 8.87
CA LEU A 475 -33.80 12.92 9.76
C LEU A 475 -33.52 12.07 11.00
N TYR A 476 -32.86 10.91 10.86
CA TYR A 476 -32.54 10.07 12.01
C TYR A 476 -31.53 10.73 12.96
N ASP A 477 -30.57 11.49 12.43
CA ASP A 477 -29.55 12.19 13.21
C ASP A 477 -30.13 13.31 14.10
N GLU A 478 -31.34 13.81 13.82
CA GLU A 478 -32.06 14.78 14.66
C GLU A 478 -32.61 14.17 15.96
N TYR A 479 -32.72 12.85 16.02
CA TYR A 479 -33.32 12.14 17.17
C TYR A 479 -32.28 11.29 17.88
N GLN A 480 -32.37 11.22 19.21
CA GLN A 480 -31.53 10.32 19.98
C GLN A 480 -31.89 8.85 19.72
N PRO A 481 -30.93 7.92 19.72
CA PRO A 481 -31.21 6.49 19.67
C PRO A 481 -32.12 6.07 20.83
N PHE A 482 -32.99 5.09 20.59
CA PHE A 482 -33.80 4.52 21.66
C PHE A 482 -32.93 3.62 22.53
N TRP A 483 -32.74 4.02 23.79
CA TRP A 483 -32.02 3.24 24.77
C TRP A 483 -32.99 2.31 25.50
N PRO A 484 -32.70 1.00 25.57
CA PRO A 484 -33.52 0.11 26.37
C PRO A 484 -33.49 0.57 27.84
N PRO A 485 -34.58 0.33 28.62
CA PRO A 485 -34.55 0.57 30.05
C PRO A 485 -33.35 -0.16 30.66
N THR A 486 -32.65 0.47 31.60
CA THR A 486 -31.57 -0.19 32.37
C THR A 486 -32.12 -1.48 32.97
N ILE A 487 -31.54 -2.61 32.55
CA ILE A 487 -31.79 -3.94 33.13
C ILE A 487 -31.07 -4.02 34.48
#